data_AF-A0A975Q9V9-F1
#
_entry.id   AF-A0A975Q9V9-F1
#
_cell.length_a   1.000
_cell.length_b   1.000
_cell.length_c   1.000
_cell.angle_alpha   90.00
_cell.angle_beta   90.00
_cell.angle_gamma   90.00
#
_symmetry.space_group_name_H-M   'P 1'
#
loop_
_entity.id
_entity.type
_entity.pdbx_description
1 polymer ?
#
loop_
_entity_poly.entity_id
_entity_poly.type
_entity_poly.pdbx_seq_one_letter_code
_entity_poly.pdbx_strand_id
1 'polypeptide(L)'
;MISIEVEVDQEKLKELYLQEIDEHLKELESEVFFMNSKQLAIYLNMSWNNIVTHILYDEEFPKIRLGSKWLFQKKEVGKYMEKYYNEVRKNGGSIVNYKRK
;
A
#
# COMPACT_ATOMS: atom_id res chain seq x y z
N MET A 1 49.64 -22.29 -20.03
CA MET A 1 48.18 -22.16 -19.78
C MET A 1 48.01 -21.01 -18.82
N ILE A 2 47.29 -19.95 -19.22
CA ILE A 2 46.93 -18.85 -18.33
C ILE A 2 45.54 -19.19 -17.78
N SER A 3 45.43 -19.41 -16.48
CA SER A 3 44.15 -19.56 -15.78
C SER A 3 43.67 -18.16 -15.37
N ILE A 4 42.48 -17.77 -15.83
CA ILE A 4 41.81 -16.56 -15.38
C ILE A 4 40.92 -16.97 -14.21
N GLU A 5 41.32 -16.58 -12.99
CA GLU A 5 40.47 -16.70 -11.81
C GLU A 5 39.51 -15.51 -11.79
N VAL A 6 38.22 -15.79 -11.95
CA VAL A 6 37.15 -14.80 -11.82
C VAL A 6 36.76 -14.77 -10.34
N GLU A 7 37.28 -13.80 -9.61
CA GLU A 7 36.90 -13.55 -8.23
C GLU A 7 35.54 -12.83 -8.23
N VAL A 8 34.46 -13.58 -8.01
CA VAL A 8 33.11 -13.04 -7.99
C VAL A 8 32.88 -12.32 -6.68
N ASP A 9 32.85 -10.99 -6.74
CA ASP A 9 32.47 -10.11 -5.65
C ASP A 9 31.01 -10.39 -5.24
N GLN A 10 30.87 -11.11 -4.13
CA GLN A 10 29.59 -11.56 -3.60
C GLN A 10 28.71 -10.39 -3.13
N GLU A 11 29.31 -9.27 -2.72
CA GLU A 11 28.56 -8.09 -2.30
C GLU A 11 27.92 -7.43 -3.52
N LYS A 12 28.67 -7.31 -4.62
CA LYS A 12 28.17 -6.75 -5.87
C LYS A 12 27.08 -7.61 -6.52
N LEU A 13 27.19 -8.93 -6.39
CA LEU A 13 26.16 -9.87 -6.84
C LEU A 13 24.86 -9.70 -6.04
N LYS A 14 24.97 -9.47 -4.73
CA LYS A 14 23.82 -9.23 -3.86
C LYS A 14 23.15 -7.89 -4.16
N GLU A 15 23.91 -6.84 -4.43
CA GLU A 15 23.37 -5.55 -4.84
C GLU A 15 22.58 -5.64 -6.14
N LEU A 16 23.14 -6.31 -7.15
CA LEU A 16 22.46 -6.57 -8.43
C LEU A 16 21.15 -7.36 -8.23
N TYR A 17 21.17 -8.37 -7.37
CA TYR A 17 19.99 -9.17 -7.05
C TYR A 17 18.90 -8.35 -6.34
N LEU A 18 19.28 -7.45 -5.42
CA LEU A 18 18.36 -6.56 -4.72
C LEU A 18 17.78 -5.49 -5.65
N GLN A 19 18.57 -4.97 -6.58
CA GLN A 19 18.12 -4.03 -7.60
C GLN A 19 17.07 -4.66 -8.53
N GLU A 20 17.33 -5.87 -9.03
CA GLU A 20 16.40 -6.60 -9.90
C GLU A 20 15.06 -6.86 -9.19
N ILE A 21 15.10 -7.21 -7.90
CA ILE A 21 13.90 -7.39 -7.06
C ILE A 21 13.15 -6.07 -6.89
N ASP A 22 13.85 -4.96 -6.62
CA ASP A 22 13.22 -3.64 -6.44
C ASP A 22 12.61 -3.12 -7.75
N GLU A 23 13.25 -3.36 -8.88
CA GLU A 23 12.73 -3.04 -10.22
C GLU A 23 11.52 -3.90 -10.59
N HIS A 24 11.55 -5.20 -10.32
CA HIS A 24 10.38 -6.08 -10.49
C HIS A 24 9.23 -5.71 -9.55
N LEU A 25 9.52 -5.25 -8.33
CA LEU A 25 8.50 -4.74 -7.41
C LEU A 25 7.89 -3.42 -7.93
N LYS A 26 8.70 -2.52 -8.48
CA LYS A 26 8.22 -1.29 -9.15
C LYS A 26 7.38 -1.59 -10.40
N GLU A 27 7.72 -2.62 -11.16
CA GLU A 27 6.90 -3.08 -12.28
C GLU A 27 5.61 -3.76 -11.82
N LEU A 28 5.58 -4.48 -10.70
CA LEU A 28 4.36 -5.02 -10.10
C LEU A 28 3.46 -3.94 -9.48
N GLU A 29 4.01 -2.76 -9.18
CA GLU A 29 3.22 -1.57 -8.86
C GLU A 29 2.51 -0.96 -10.09
N SER A 30 2.76 -1.46 -11.30
CA SER A 30 1.99 -1.10 -12.51
C SER A 30 0.49 -1.40 -12.33
N GLU A 31 -0.22 -0.32 -12.03
CA GLU A 31 -1.65 -0.02 -12.24
C GLU A 31 -2.69 -1.07 -11.86
N VAL A 32 -2.66 -1.59 -10.63
CA VAL A 32 -3.89 -2.09 -10.02
C VAL A 32 -4.86 -0.92 -9.84
N PHE A 33 -5.79 -0.75 -10.78
CA PHE A 33 -6.79 0.32 -10.73
C PHE A 33 -7.73 0.13 -9.53
N PHE A 34 -8.25 -1.09 -9.33
CA PHE A 34 -9.08 -1.46 -8.19
C PHE A 34 -8.41 -2.48 -7.27
N MET A 35 -8.42 -2.19 -5.98
CA MET A 35 -8.07 -3.13 -4.92
C MET A 35 -9.33 -3.83 -4.41
N ASN A 36 -9.21 -5.12 -4.07
CA ASN A 36 -10.18 -5.82 -3.23
C ASN A 36 -9.88 -5.59 -1.73
N SER A 37 -10.74 -6.10 -0.83
CA SER A 37 -10.56 -5.93 0.62
C SER A 37 -9.22 -6.44 1.18
N LYS A 38 -8.66 -7.53 0.65
CA LYS A 38 -7.36 -8.06 1.09
C LYS A 38 -6.22 -7.15 0.65
N GLN A 39 -6.26 -6.70 -0.61
CA GLN A 39 -5.27 -5.77 -1.15
C GLN A 39 -5.31 -4.43 -0.42
N LEU A 40 -6.51 -3.91 -0.11
CA LEU A 40 -6.66 -2.69 0.67
C LEU A 40 -6.07 -2.83 2.08
N ALA A 41 -6.32 -3.95 2.76
CA ALA A 41 -5.77 -4.22 4.09
C ALA A 41 -4.22 -4.22 4.09
N ILE A 42 -3.62 -4.84 3.07
CA ILE A 42 -2.16 -4.82 2.87
C ILE A 42 -1.68 -3.40 2.55
N TYR A 43 -2.33 -2.71 1.61
CA TYR A 43 -1.95 -1.37 1.16
C TYR A 43 -1.99 -0.34 2.29
N LEU A 44 -3.01 -0.38 3.14
CA LEU A 44 -3.14 0.53 4.29
C LEU A 44 -2.38 0.05 5.52
N ASN A 45 -1.81 -1.16 5.49
CA ASN A 45 -1.24 -1.84 6.65
C ASN A 45 -2.20 -1.84 7.86
N MET A 46 -3.48 -2.17 7.60
CA MET A 46 -4.55 -2.17 8.60
C MET A 46 -5.32 -3.49 8.55
N SER A 47 -5.73 -4.00 9.72
CA SER A 47 -6.68 -5.12 9.76
C SER A 47 -8.01 -4.72 9.12
N TRP A 48 -8.70 -5.68 8.50
CA TRP A 48 -10.00 -5.42 7.90
C TRP A 48 -11.02 -4.85 8.91
N ASN A 49 -10.98 -5.32 10.16
CA ASN A 49 -11.84 -4.81 11.23
C ASN A 49 -11.61 -3.32 11.51
N ASN A 50 -10.36 -2.86 11.50
CA ASN A 50 -10.05 -1.44 11.68
C ASN A 50 -10.51 -0.61 10.48
N ILE A 51 -10.35 -1.14 9.25
CA ILE A 51 -10.84 -0.46 8.05
C ILE A 51 -12.36 -0.28 8.12
N VAL A 52 -13.10 -1.36 8.42
CA VAL A 52 -14.56 -1.34 8.54
C VAL A 52 -15.01 -0.34 9.61
N THR A 53 -14.37 -0.37 10.77
CA THR A 53 -14.76 0.46 11.93
C THR A 53 -14.49 1.94 11.71
N HIS A 54 -13.36 2.30 11.09
CA HIS A 54 -12.88 3.69 11.11
C HIS A 54 -13.03 4.45 9.80
N ILE A 55 -13.02 3.77 8.64
CA ILE A 55 -12.97 4.47 7.34
C ILE A 55 -13.95 3.92 6.31
N LEU A 56 -14.33 2.64 6.36
CA LEU A 56 -15.13 2.04 5.28
C LEU A 56 -16.49 2.71 5.12
N TYR A 57 -17.14 3.08 6.22
CA TYR A 57 -18.47 3.69 6.19
C TYR A 57 -18.46 5.20 6.07
N ASP A 58 -17.30 5.83 5.98
CA ASP A 58 -17.20 7.25 5.65
C ASP A 58 -17.77 7.48 4.23
N GLU A 59 -18.60 8.51 4.06
CA GLU A 59 -19.24 8.84 2.79
C GLU A 59 -18.22 9.22 1.71
N GLU A 60 -17.11 9.87 2.10
CA GLU A 60 -16.05 10.25 1.17
C GLU A 60 -15.07 9.10 0.87
N PHE A 61 -15.15 7.98 1.57
CA PHE A 61 -14.22 6.86 1.34
C PHE A 61 -14.49 6.21 -0.02
N PRO A 62 -13.49 6.13 -0.93
CA PRO A 62 -13.68 5.74 -2.33
C PRO A 62 -13.87 4.23 -2.48
N LYS A 63 -15.11 3.78 -2.23
CA LYS A 63 -15.57 2.39 -2.32
C LYS A 63 -16.71 2.27 -3.32
N ILE A 64 -16.72 1.18 -4.08
CA ILE A 64 -17.86 0.80 -4.93
C ILE A 64 -18.21 -0.67 -4.72
N ARG A 65 -19.47 -1.02 -4.96
CA ARG A 65 -19.95 -2.41 -4.91
C ARG A 65 -19.83 -3.08 -6.28
N LEU A 66 -19.32 -4.31 -6.29
CA LEU A 66 -19.42 -5.25 -7.40
C LEU A 66 -20.08 -6.54 -6.88
N GLY A 67 -21.41 -6.59 -6.95
CA GLY A 67 -22.21 -7.63 -6.31
C GLY A 67 -21.93 -7.68 -4.81
N SER A 68 -21.44 -8.83 -4.33
CA SER A 68 -21.09 -9.01 -2.92
C SER A 68 -19.73 -8.42 -2.53
N LYS A 69 -18.89 -8.00 -3.50
CA LYS A 69 -17.52 -7.53 -3.25
C LYS A 69 -17.45 -6.00 -3.16
N TRP A 70 -16.46 -5.52 -2.42
CA TRP A 70 -16.01 -4.14 -2.46
C TRP A 70 -14.82 -3.99 -3.40
N LEU A 71 -14.80 -2.87 -4.13
CA LEU A 71 -13.65 -2.42 -4.91
C LEU A 71 -13.26 -1.01 -4.48
N PHE A 72 -11.95 -0.76 -4.46
CA PHE A 72 -11.38 0.51 -4.00
C PHE A 72 -10.37 1.01 -5.02
N GLN A 73 -10.57 2.22 -5.55
CA GLN A 73 -9.64 2.74 -6.55
C GLN A 73 -8.34 3.19 -5.86
N LYS A 74 -7.19 2.60 -6.25
CA LYS A 74 -5.91 2.79 -5.53
C LYS A 74 -5.52 4.26 -5.39
N LYS A 75 -5.64 5.04 -6.48
CA LYS A 75 -5.27 6.47 -6.50
C LYS A 75 -6.18 7.31 -5.59
N GLU A 76 -7.50 7.15 -5.66
CA GLU A 76 -8.43 7.87 -4.77
C GLU A 76 -8.29 7.47 -3.30
N VAL A 77 -8.04 6.18 -2.98
CA VAL A 77 -7.79 5.76 -1.59
C VAL A 77 -6.60 6.50 -1.01
N GLY A 78 -5.50 6.62 -1.76
CA GLY A 78 -4.31 7.36 -1.33
C GLY A 78 -4.63 8.81 -0.98
N LYS A 79 -5.36 9.51 -1.87
CA LYS A 79 -5.79 10.90 -1.64
C LYS A 79 -6.68 11.04 -0.40
N TYR A 80 -7.64 10.14 -0.23
CA TYR A 80 -8.49 10.11 0.96
C TYR A 80 -7.65 9.95 2.22
N MET A 81 -6.70 9.01 2.23
CA MET A 81 -5.90 8.72 3.42
C MET A 81 -4.96 9.86 3.79
N GLU A 82 -4.45 10.62 2.82
CA GLU A 82 -3.66 11.83 3.08
C GLU A 82 -4.49 12.92 3.77
N LYS A 83 -5.71 13.18 3.28
CA LYS A 83 -6.67 14.09 3.93
C LYS A 83 -6.99 13.61 5.35
N TYR A 84 -7.35 12.34 5.48
CA TYR A 84 -7.70 11.71 6.76
C TYR A 84 -6.54 11.79 7.77
N TYR A 85 -5.31 11.48 7.36
CA TYR A 85 -4.12 11.60 8.20
C TYR A 85 -3.96 13.02 8.77
N ASN A 86 -4.05 14.02 7.91
CA ASN A 86 -3.93 15.43 8.32
C ASN A 86 -5.04 15.84 9.29
N GLU A 87 -6.28 15.40 9.05
CA GLU A 87 -7.41 15.66 9.94
C GLU A 87 -7.20 15.00 11.31
N VAL A 88 -6.84 13.71 11.35
CA VAL A 88 -6.57 12.98 12.59
C VAL A 88 -5.43 13.64 13.37
N ARG A 89 -4.32 14.01 12.70
CA ARG A 89 -3.18 14.68 13.34
C ARG A 89 -3.56 16.03 13.94
N LYS A 90 -4.38 16.83 13.26
CA LYS A 90 -4.90 18.10 13.80
C LYS A 90 -5.83 17.91 15.00
N ASN A 91 -6.44 16.73 15.13
CA ASN A 91 -7.38 16.38 16.20
C ASN A 91 -6.78 15.41 17.23
N GLY A 92 -5.46 15.51 17.50
CA GLY A 92 -4.80 14.77 18.58
C GLY A 92 -4.15 13.44 18.18
N GLY A 93 -4.20 13.06 16.90
CA GLY A 93 -3.38 11.98 16.35
C GLY A 93 -3.87 10.55 16.62
N SER A 94 -5.06 10.38 17.21
CA SER A 94 -5.66 9.07 17.46
C SER A 94 -6.80 8.79 16.48
N ILE A 95 -6.61 7.80 15.60
CA ILE A 95 -7.65 7.29 14.68
C ILE A 95 -8.88 6.81 15.46
N VAL A 96 -8.66 6.16 16.61
CA VAL A 96 -9.74 5.60 17.44
C VAL A 96 -10.62 6.69 18.05
N ASN A 97 -10.01 7.82 18.42
CA ASN A 97 -10.73 8.93 19.06
C ASN A 97 -11.19 9.98 18.05
N TYR A 98 -10.72 9.91 16.81
CA TYR A 98 -11.10 10.84 15.76
C TYR A 98 -12.55 10.58 15.33
N LYS A 99 -13.37 11.62 15.44
CA LYS A 99 -14.73 11.65 14.91
C LYS A 99 -14.80 12.72 13.85
N ARG A 100 -15.11 12.31 12.62
CA ARG A 100 -15.42 13.24 11.55
C ARG A 100 -16.69 14.00 11.94
N LYS A 101 -16.64 15.32 11.82
CA LYS A 101 -17.78 16.21 12.12
C LYS A 101 -18.73 16.27 10.95
#